data_AF-A0A3P6EXS5-F1
#
_entry.id   AF-A0A3P6EXS5-F1
#
_cell.length_a   1.000
_cell.length_b   1.000
_cell.length_c   1.000
_cell.angle_alpha   90.00
_cell.angle_beta   90.00
_cell.angle_gamma   90.00
#
_symmetry.space_group_name_H-M   'P 1'
#
loop_
_entity.id
_entity.type
_entity.pdbx_description
1 polymer ?
#
loop_
_entity_poly.entity_id
_entity_poly.type
_entity_poly.pdbx_seq_one_letter_code
_entity_poly.pdbx_strand_id
1 'polypeptide(L)'
;MEDGENDGKRLVFVTVGTTSFDALVKAVVSQNVKEELHKRGYTHLLIQMGRGIYSPPKCDGADGSLAVDYFTFSSSIADYIRSASLVISHAGSGSIFETLKLGKPLIVVVNEDLMDNHQCELAEELEERKHLYCARPHSLHQTLTKMELDSLVRYTPGDGTPVSRIIDRFLGFPDD
;
A
#
# COMPACT_ATOMS: atom_id res chain seq x y z
N MET A 1 -15.87 25.95 0.01
CA MET A 1 -14.56 26.57 0.28
C MET A 1 -14.02 25.78 1.45
N GLU A 2 -13.49 24.62 1.13
CA GLU A 2 -13.04 23.48 1.95
C GLU A 2 -12.23 22.67 0.91
N ASP A 3 -10.96 22.32 1.08
CA ASP A 3 -10.30 21.81 2.27
C ASP A 3 -8.81 22.21 2.29
N GLY A 4 -8.30 22.25 3.52
CA GLY A 4 -6.98 22.78 3.89
C GLY A 4 -5.83 22.30 3.03
N GLU A 5 -5.07 23.31 2.59
CA GLU A 5 -3.63 23.27 2.40
C GLU A 5 -2.97 22.60 3.62
N ASN A 6 -2.82 21.29 3.56
CA ASN A 6 -2.07 20.55 4.55
C ASN A 6 -0.61 20.63 4.10
N ASP A 7 0.09 21.65 4.61
CA ASP A 7 1.56 21.76 4.60
C ASP A 7 2.15 20.63 5.46
N GLY A 8 1.96 19.40 4.98
CA GLY A 8 2.24 18.17 5.69
C GLY A 8 2.63 17.12 4.67
N LYS A 9 3.83 16.57 4.81
CA LYS A 9 4.40 15.58 3.89
C LYS A 9 3.41 14.44 3.63
N ARG A 10 2.74 14.46 2.47
CA ARG A 10 1.89 13.35 2.02
C ARG A 10 2.76 12.23 1.47
N LEU A 11 3.06 11.29 2.37
CA LEU A 11 3.92 10.14 2.11
C LEU A 11 3.10 8.96 1.59
N VAL A 12 3.53 8.41 0.45
CA VAL A 12 3.11 7.10 -0.04
C VAL A 12 4.14 6.08 0.38
N PHE A 13 3.73 5.10 1.18
CA PHE A 13 4.60 4.03 1.62
C PHE A 13 4.33 2.76 0.81
N VAL A 14 5.36 2.18 0.22
CA VAL A 14 5.26 0.98 -0.60
C VAL A 14 6.02 -0.15 0.06
N THR A 15 5.44 -1.34 0.20
CA THR A 15 6.07 -2.50 0.83
C THR A 15 5.89 -3.79 0.02
N VAL A 16 7.00 -4.40 -0.40
CA VAL A 16 7.01 -5.74 -1.01
C VAL A 16 7.24 -6.86 0.03
N GLY A 17 7.22 -6.50 1.32
CA GLY A 17 7.52 -7.41 2.43
C GLY A 17 8.93 -8.00 2.33
N THR A 18 9.04 -9.31 2.57
CA THR A 18 10.29 -10.08 2.48
C THR A 18 10.52 -10.68 1.10
N THR A 19 9.55 -10.56 0.19
CA THR A 19 9.62 -11.14 -1.16
C THR A 19 10.43 -10.26 -2.11
N SER A 20 10.85 -10.85 -3.24
CA SER A 20 11.39 -10.08 -4.36
C SER A 20 10.24 -9.75 -5.30
N PHE A 21 9.93 -8.47 -5.46
CA PHE A 21 8.88 -8.02 -6.38
C PHE A 21 9.32 -6.78 -7.18
N ASP A 22 10.33 -6.97 -8.01
CA ASP A 22 10.90 -5.89 -8.83
C ASP A 22 9.87 -5.25 -9.77
N ALA A 23 8.87 -6.02 -10.23
CA ALA A 23 7.81 -5.51 -11.09
C ALA A 23 6.95 -4.44 -10.39
N LEU A 24 6.62 -4.62 -9.10
CA LEU A 24 5.92 -3.59 -8.32
C LEU A 24 6.78 -2.33 -8.18
N VAL A 25 8.06 -2.50 -7.83
CA VAL A 25 8.98 -1.37 -7.66
C VAL A 25 9.09 -0.58 -8.97
N LYS A 26 9.28 -1.26 -10.11
CA LYS A 26 9.32 -0.64 -11.44
C LYS A 26 8.02 0.08 -11.80
N ALA A 27 6.88 -0.52 -11.50
CA ALA A 27 5.58 0.09 -11.75
C ALA A 27 5.38 1.37 -10.93
N VAL A 28 5.72 1.32 -9.64
CA VAL A 28 5.60 2.44 -8.71
C VAL A 28 6.52 3.60 -9.08
N VAL A 29 7.73 3.31 -9.57
CA VAL A 29 8.68 4.35 -10.00
C VAL A 29 8.53 4.76 -11.47
N SER A 30 7.55 4.20 -12.17
CA SER A 30 7.20 4.63 -13.53
C SER A 30 6.73 6.09 -13.53
N GLN A 31 7.01 6.79 -14.62
CA GLN A 31 6.64 8.19 -14.76
C GLN A 31 5.13 8.42 -14.62
N ASN A 32 4.31 7.56 -15.24
CA ASN A 32 2.84 7.63 -15.14
C ASN A 32 2.33 7.57 -13.69
N VAL A 33 2.91 6.70 -12.85
CA VAL A 33 2.50 6.58 -11.45
C VAL A 33 3.00 7.79 -10.64
N LYS A 34 4.25 8.21 -10.85
CA LYS A 34 4.80 9.40 -10.18
C LYS A 34 4.00 10.67 -10.48
N GLU A 35 3.64 10.87 -11.74
CA GLU A 35 2.84 12.01 -12.18
C GLU A 35 1.43 11.98 -11.58
N GLU A 36 0.78 10.81 -11.54
CA GLU A 36 -0.54 10.66 -10.92
C GLU A 36 -0.49 10.92 -9.40
N LEU A 37 0.53 10.40 -8.72
CA LEU A 37 0.75 10.66 -7.29
C LEU A 37 0.98 12.16 -7.04
N HIS A 38 1.85 12.79 -7.83
CA HIS A 38 2.11 14.22 -7.74
C HIS A 38 0.84 15.05 -7.99
N LYS A 39 0.05 14.69 -9.00
CA LYS A 39 -1.23 15.34 -9.33
C LYS A 39 -2.25 15.25 -8.19
N ARG A 40 -2.21 14.17 -7.41
CA ARG A 40 -3.04 13.99 -6.19
C ARG A 40 -2.49 14.72 -4.96
N GLY A 41 -1.36 15.40 -5.10
CA GLY A 41 -0.71 16.17 -4.03
C GLY A 41 0.20 15.33 -3.13
N TYR A 42 0.59 14.12 -3.55
CA TYR A 42 1.62 13.37 -2.83
C TYR A 42 3.00 13.97 -3.11
N THR A 43 3.81 14.09 -2.06
CA THR A 43 5.12 14.75 -2.13
C THR A 43 6.27 13.78 -1.94
N HIS A 44 6.05 12.67 -1.22
CA HIS A 44 7.08 11.70 -0.92
C HIS A 44 6.59 10.28 -1.22
N LEU A 45 7.49 9.45 -1.74
CA LEU A 45 7.30 8.05 -2.05
C LEU A 45 8.43 7.26 -1.41
N LEU A 46 8.09 6.38 -0.48
CA LEU A 46 9.04 5.58 0.26
C LEU A 46 8.80 4.11 0.00
N ILE A 47 9.81 3.42 -0.53
CA ILE A 47 9.70 2.04 -1.00
C ILE A 47 10.53 1.12 -0.10
N GLN A 48 9.86 0.24 0.62
CA GLN A 48 10.44 -0.86 1.36
C GLN A 48 10.59 -2.07 0.44
N MET A 49 11.84 -2.39 0.10
CA MET A 49 12.22 -3.50 -0.76
C MET A 49 12.64 -4.70 0.09
N GLY A 50 12.24 -5.90 -0.29
CA GLY A 50 12.67 -7.13 0.40
C GLY A 50 14.05 -7.57 -0.08
N ARG A 51 14.12 -8.80 -0.59
CA ARG A 51 15.34 -9.37 -1.21
C ARG A 51 15.51 -8.98 -2.69
N GLY A 52 14.76 -8.00 -3.16
CA GLY A 52 14.85 -7.52 -4.54
C GLY A 52 16.24 -6.98 -4.87
N ILE A 53 16.69 -7.17 -6.10
CA ILE A 53 17.97 -6.67 -6.60
C ILE A 53 17.83 -5.33 -7.32
N TYR A 54 16.60 -4.94 -7.66
CA TYR A 54 16.33 -3.69 -8.34
C TYR A 54 16.39 -2.51 -7.36
N SER A 55 17.24 -1.53 -7.65
CA SER A 55 17.30 -0.27 -6.91
C SER A 55 16.64 0.84 -7.73
N PRO A 56 15.53 1.41 -7.26
CA PRO A 56 14.90 2.52 -7.96
C PRO A 56 15.80 3.76 -7.89
N PRO A 57 15.73 4.68 -8.87
CA PRO A 57 16.46 5.94 -8.80
C PRO A 57 15.92 6.78 -7.64
N LYS A 58 16.79 7.11 -6.68
CA LYS A 58 16.46 8.07 -5.62
C LYS A 58 16.31 9.45 -6.23
N CYS A 59 15.33 10.21 -5.76
CA CYS A 59 15.10 11.58 -6.18
C CYS A 59 14.68 12.40 -4.97
N ASP A 60 15.36 13.50 -4.68
CA ASP A 60 14.99 14.39 -3.57
C ASP A 60 13.82 15.33 -3.91
N GLY A 61 13.26 15.24 -5.12
CA GLY A 61 12.13 16.10 -5.53
C GLY A 61 12.47 17.58 -5.72
N ALA A 62 13.77 17.91 -5.85
CA ALA A 62 14.28 19.28 -5.88
C ALA A 62 13.72 20.17 -7.02
N ASP A 63 13.12 19.58 -8.05
CA ASP A 63 12.48 20.28 -9.18
C ASP A 63 10.96 20.47 -8.99
N GLY A 64 10.44 20.24 -7.78
CA GLY A 64 8.99 20.14 -7.54
C GLY A 64 8.41 18.81 -8.01
N SER A 65 9.24 17.77 -8.11
CA SER A 65 8.82 16.41 -8.44
C SER A 65 8.66 15.55 -7.18
N LEU A 66 7.97 14.41 -7.30
CA LEU A 66 7.79 13.46 -6.21
C LEU A 66 9.15 12.97 -5.68
N ALA A 67 9.44 13.20 -4.39
CA ALA A 67 10.62 12.67 -3.75
C ALA A 67 10.51 11.14 -3.63
N VAL A 68 11.53 10.40 -4.07
CA VAL A 68 11.56 8.93 -4.09
C VAL A 68 12.71 8.45 -3.24
N ASP A 69 12.36 7.71 -2.19
CA ASP A 69 13.28 7.03 -1.32
C ASP A 69 12.99 5.53 -1.28
N TYR A 70 14.02 4.76 -0.94
CA TYR A 70 13.89 3.33 -0.71
C TYR A 70 14.82 2.86 0.40
N PHE A 71 14.40 1.77 1.05
CA PHE A 71 15.19 1.01 2.02
C PHE A 71 14.87 -0.47 1.93
N THR A 72 15.71 -1.33 2.50
CA THR A 72 15.52 -2.78 2.44
C THR A 72 14.78 -3.29 3.69
N PHE A 73 15.50 -3.52 4.78
CA PHE A 73 14.93 -3.96 6.05
C PHE A 73 14.75 -2.77 6.99
N SER A 74 13.61 -2.74 7.67
CA SER A 74 13.37 -1.88 8.82
C SER A 74 12.68 -2.69 9.91
N SER A 75 13.08 -2.48 11.15
CA SER A 75 12.44 -3.07 12.33
C SER A 75 11.08 -2.43 12.65
N SER A 76 10.74 -1.29 12.05
CA SER A 76 9.59 -0.47 12.43
C SER A 76 8.74 -0.05 11.22
N ILE A 77 8.30 -1.03 10.41
CA ILE A 77 7.41 -0.78 9.25
C ILE A 77 6.11 -0.09 9.69
N ALA A 78 5.60 -0.44 10.88
CA ALA A 78 4.41 0.15 11.48
C ALA A 78 4.47 1.69 11.58
N ASP A 79 5.62 2.26 11.95
CA ASP A 79 5.79 3.71 12.08
C ASP A 79 5.73 4.42 10.71
N TYR A 80 6.24 3.77 9.66
CA TYR A 80 6.12 4.27 8.28
C TYR A 80 4.67 4.21 7.79
N ILE A 81 3.96 3.10 8.02
CA ILE A 81 2.53 2.96 7.71
C ILE A 81 1.72 4.02 8.45
N ARG A 82 2.00 4.25 9.73
CA ARG A 82 1.29 5.27 10.55
C ARG A 82 1.51 6.68 10.01
N SER A 83 2.73 6.98 9.56
CA SER A 83 3.09 8.29 9.00
C SER A 83 2.64 8.45 7.54
N ALA A 84 2.38 7.35 6.84
CA ALA A 84 1.90 7.36 5.47
C ALA A 84 0.46 7.86 5.36
N SER A 85 0.20 8.58 4.28
CA SER A 85 -1.14 8.95 3.83
C SER A 85 -1.77 7.86 2.97
N LEU A 86 -0.95 7.08 2.27
CA LEU A 86 -1.36 5.95 1.43
C LEU A 86 -0.33 4.83 1.56
N VAL A 87 -0.82 3.59 1.66
CA VAL A 87 0.04 2.41 1.67
C VAL A 87 -0.24 1.56 0.45
N ILE A 88 0.83 1.13 -0.24
CA ILE A 88 0.79 0.19 -1.34
C ILE A 88 1.58 -1.03 -0.92
N SER A 89 0.91 -2.14 -0.63
CA SER A 89 1.60 -3.38 -0.29
C SER A 89 1.48 -4.39 -1.42
N HIS A 90 2.47 -5.27 -1.56
CA HIS A 90 2.16 -6.59 -2.12
C HIS A 90 1.15 -7.30 -1.21
N ALA A 91 0.48 -8.33 -1.71
CA ALA A 91 -0.52 -9.06 -0.93
C ALA A 91 0.01 -9.92 0.23
N GLY A 92 1.14 -9.53 0.81
CA GLY A 92 1.63 -10.10 2.05
C GLY A 92 0.63 -9.82 3.17
N SER A 93 0.13 -10.89 3.77
CA SER A 93 -0.88 -10.86 4.82
C SER A 93 -0.49 -9.90 5.96
N GLY A 94 0.74 -9.97 6.47
CA GLY A 94 1.24 -9.09 7.54
C GLY A 94 1.14 -7.59 7.23
N SER A 95 1.53 -7.16 6.03
CA SER A 95 1.47 -5.75 5.61
C SER A 95 0.02 -5.27 5.45
N ILE A 96 -0.86 -6.13 4.92
CA ILE A 96 -2.29 -5.85 4.80
C ILE A 96 -2.88 -5.57 6.18
N PHE A 97 -2.67 -6.50 7.11
CA PHE A 97 -3.27 -6.41 8.44
C PHE A 97 -2.76 -5.22 9.25
N GLU A 98 -1.45 -4.94 9.21
CA GLU A 98 -0.90 -3.80 9.93
C GLU A 98 -1.46 -2.47 9.41
N THR A 99 -1.64 -2.36 8.10
CA THR A 99 -2.26 -1.18 7.47
C THR A 99 -3.73 -1.04 7.84
N LEU A 100 -4.49 -2.13 7.77
CA LEU A 100 -5.90 -2.16 8.14
C LEU A 100 -6.10 -1.84 9.61
N LYS A 101 -5.27 -2.40 10.51
CA LYS A 101 -5.31 -2.13 11.96
C LYS A 101 -5.06 -0.66 12.28
N LEU A 102 -4.24 0.02 11.48
CA LEU A 102 -3.97 1.46 11.59
C LEU A 102 -5.04 2.32 10.88
N GLY A 103 -6.05 1.69 10.26
CA GLY A 103 -7.13 2.39 9.55
C GLY A 103 -6.65 3.21 8.35
N LYS A 104 -5.52 2.81 7.76
CA LYS A 104 -4.90 3.53 6.64
C LYS A 104 -5.42 3.00 5.31
N PRO A 105 -5.57 3.86 4.28
CA PRO A 105 -5.96 3.40 2.96
C PRO A 105 -4.85 2.52 2.38
N LEU A 106 -5.28 1.37 1.87
CA LEU A 106 -4.40 0.30 1.40
C LEU A 106 -4.71 -0.04 -0.06
N ILE A 107 -3.65 -0.15 -0.86
CA ILE A 107 -3.70 -0.73 -2.20
C ILE A 107 -2.87 -1.99 -2.18
N VAL A 108 -3.50 -3.12 -2.47
CA VAL A 108 -2.84 -4.41 -2.61
C VAL A 108 -2.48 -4.64 -4.06
N VAL A 109 -1.19 -4.85 -4.33
CA VAL A 109 -0.72 -5.24 -5.64
C VAL A 109 -0.49 -6.74 -5.69
N VAL A 110 -1.30 -7.40 -6.50
CA VAL A 110 -1.30 -8.85 -6.70
C VAL A 110 -0.13 -9.24 -7.60
N ASN A 111 0.62 -10.27 -7.20
CA ASN A 111 1.70 -10.84 -8.01
C ASN A 111 1.26 -12.17 -8.63
N GLU A 112 0.81 -12.15 -9.87
CA GLU A 112 0.28 -13.36 -10.54
C GLU A 112 1.32 -14.50 -10.67
N ASP A 113 2.62 -14.19 -10.61
CA ASP A 113 3.70 -15.17 -10.75
C ASP A 113 4.10 -15.88 -9.44
N LEU A 114 3.82 -15.28 -8.27
CA LEU A 114 4.39 -15.71 -6.99
C LEU A 114 3.38 -15.78 -5.84
N MET A 115 2.16 -15.27 -6.05
CA MET A 115 1.16 -15.14 -5.01
C MET A 115 0.38 -16.43 -4.81
N ASP A 116 0.21 -16.82 -3.55
CA ASP A 116 -0.66 -17.93 -3.19
C ASP A 116 -2.13 -17.55 -3.41
N ASN A 117 -2.95 -18.51 -3.89
CA ASN A 117 -4.40 -18.33 -4.06
C ASN A 117 -5.07 -17.78 -2.79
N HIS A 118 -4.60 -18.22 -1.61
CA HIS A 118 -5.08 -17.75 -0.32
C HIS A 118 -4.90 -16.23 -0.13
N GLN A 119 -3.78 -15.64 -0.58
CA GLN A 119 -3.58 -14.19 -0.47
C GLN A 119 -4.46 -13.42 -1.46
N CYS A 120 -4.72 -14.00 -2.65
CA CYS A 120 -5.67 -13.44 -3.62
C CYS A 120 -7.08 -13.39 -3.03
N GLU A 121 -7.55 -14.51 -2.49
CA GLU A 121 -8.88 -14.60 -1.88
C GLU A 121 -9.08 -13.55 -0.77
N LEU A 122 -8.07 -13.37 0.09
CA LEU A 122 -8.10 -12.34 1.13
C LEU A 122 -8.21 -10.93 0.53
N ALA A 123 -7.40 -10.62 -0.48
CA ALA A 123 -7.37 -9.30 -1.10
C ALA A 123 -8.71 -9.00 -1.83
N GLU A 124 -9.24 -9.97 -2.57
CA GLU A 124 -10.53 -9.87 -3.26
C GLU A 124 -11.69 -9.66 -2.28
N GLU A 125 -11.72 -10.40 -1.18
CA GLU A 125 -12.80 -10.27 -0.18
C GLU A 125 -12.76 -8.93 0.56
N LEU A 126 -11.55 -8.40 0.81
CA LEU A 126 -11.36 -7.08 1.40
C LEU A 126 -11.73 -5.96 0.41
N GLU A 127 -11.46 -6.14 -0.88
CA GLU A 127 -11.88 -5.22 -1.95
C GLU A 127 -13.40 -5.21 -2.13
N GLU A 128 -14.06 -6.37 -2.12
CA GLU A 128 -15.52 -6.47 -2.24
C GLU A 128 -16.22 -5.68 -1.12
N ARG A 129 -15.64 -5.71 0.07
CA ARG A 129 -16.11 -4.97 1.24
C ARG A 129 -15.59 -3.53 1.32
N LYS A 130 -14.89 -3.07 0.28
CA LYS A 130 -14.35 -1.70 0.13
C LYS A 130 -13.38 -1.30 1.26
N HIS A 131 -12.63 -2.25 1.80
CA HIS A 131 -11.59 -1.97 2.80
C HIS A 131 -10.23 -1.63 2.17
N LEU A 132 -9.98 -2.14 0.96
CA LEU A 132 -8.76 -1.88 0.19
C LEU A 132 -9.06 -1.90 -1.31
N TYR A 133 -8.06 -1.52 -2.12
CA TYR A 133 -8.12 -1.68 -3.58
C TYR A 133 -7.14 -2.74 -4.05
N CYS A 134 -7.57 -3.61 -4.97
CA CYS A 134 -6.68 -4.55 -5.62
C CYS A 134 -6.18 -3.98 -6.95
N ALA A 135 -4.88 -4.07 -7.18
CA ALA A 135 -4.25 -3.62 -8.40
C ALA A 135 -3.23 -4.65 -8.91
N ARG A 136 -2.86 -4.51 -10.17
CA ARG A 136 -1.70 -5.18 -10.76
C ARG A 136 -0.59 -4.17 -11.01
N PRO A 137 0.68 -4.57 -11.15
CA PRO A 137 1.77 -3.66 -11.49
C PRO A 137 1.44 -2.79 -12.71
N HIS A 138 0.86 -3.39 -13.76
CA HIS A 138 0.47 -2.70 -14.99
C HIS A 138 -0.80 -1.84 -14.84
N SER A 139 -1.70 -2.19 -13.92
CA SER A 139 -2.98 -1.50 -13.70
C SER A 139 -2.92 -0.50 -12.52
N LEU A 140 -1.77 -0.39 -11.86
CA LEU A 140 -1.58 0.46 -10.69
C LEU A 140 -1.91 1.92 -11.00
N HIS A 141 -1.47 2.43 -12.15
CA HIS A 141 -1.81 3.78 -12.59
C HIS A 141 -3.32 4.00 -12.71
N GLN A 142 -4.05 3.08 -13.37
CA GLN A 142 -5.51 3.20 -13.49
C GLN A 142 -6.22 3.12 -12.13
N THR A 143 -5.72 2.29 -11.23
CA THR A 143 -6.26 2.15 -9.87
C THR A 143 -6.03 3.44 -9.10
N LEU A 144 -4.83 4.02 -9.17
CA LEU A 144 -4.52 5.32 -8.59
C LEU A 144 -5.37 6.43 -9.20
N THR A 145 -5.73 6.38 -10.49
CA THR A 145 -6.64 7.38 -11.07
C THR A 145 -8.08 7.21 -10.59
N LYS A 146 -8.57 5.96 -10.45
CA LYS A 146 -9.95 5.66 -10.05
C LYS A 146 -10.18 5.63 -8.53
N MET A 147 -9.13 5.51 -7.72
CA MET A 147 -9.29 5.34 -6.28
C MET A 147 -9.91 6.60 -5.64
N GLU A 148 -10.86 6.34 -4.74
CA GLU A 148 -11.47 7.35 -3.88
C GLU A 148 -11.22 6.95 -2.43
N LEU A 149 -10.22 7.60 -1.81
CA LEU A 149 -9.80 7.29 -0.45
C LEU A 149 -10.92 7.53 0.59
N ASP A 150 -11.86 8.41 0.25
CA ASP A 150 -13.02 8.73 1.10
C ASP A 150 -14.08 7.62 1.07
N SER A 151 -14.12 6.80 0.02
CA SER A 151 -15.07 5.69 -0.11
C SER A 151 -14.61 4.42 0.63
N LEU A 152 -13.35 4.37 1.07
CA LEU A 152 -12.78 3.21 1.76
C LEU A 152 -13.34 3.11 3.18
N VAL A 153 -13.87 1.93 3.51
CA VAL A 153 -14.35 1.61 4.85
C VAL A 153 -13.15 1.30 5.73
N ARG A 154 -12.93 2.09 6.79
CA ARG A 154 -11.86 1.82 7.74
C ARG A 154 -12.13 0.52 8.49
N TYR A 155 -11.13 -0.35 8.50
CA TYR A 155 -11.19 -1.55 9.31
C TYR A 155 -11.06 -1.19 10.79
N THR A 156 -11.96 -1.73 11.61
CA THR A 156 -11.93 -1.56 13.08
C THR A 156 -11.75 -2.94 13.71
N PRO A 157 -10.60 -3.22 14.35
CA PRO A 157 -10.36 -4.51 14.99
C PRO A 157 -11.32 -4.71 16.17
N GLY A 158 -11.96 -5.89 16.24
CA GLY A 158 -12.85 -6.26 17.35
C GLY A 158 -14.35 -6.02 17.13
N ASP A 159 -14.77 -5.52 15.98
CA ASP A 159 -16.18 -5.22 15.70
C ASP A 159 -17.01 -6.49 15.36
N GLY A 160 -16.41 -7.68 15.42
CA GLY A 160 -17.07 -8.94 15.02
C GLY A 160 -17.43 -9.01 13.54
N THR A 161 -16.92 -8.09 12.73
CA THR A 161 -17.12 -8.10 11.27
C THR A 161 -16.54 -9.37 10.67
N PRO A 162 -17.16 -9.90 9.59
CA PRO A 162 -16.64 -11.10 8.92
C PRO A 162 -15.18 -10.91 8.50
N VAL A 163 -14.80 -9.68 8.12
CA VAL A 163 -13.42 -9.30 7.79
C VAL A 163 -12.46 -9.56 8.93
N SER A 164 -12.80 -9.18 10.17
CA SER A 164 -11.94 -9.48 11.32
C SER A 164 -11.72 -10.97 11.47
N ARG A 165 -12.77 -11.78 11.33
CA ARG A 165 -12.66 -13.25 11.42
C ARG A 165 -11.80 -13.85 10.33
N ILE A 166 -11.86 -13.32 9.11
CA ILE A 166 -11.03 -13.77 7.99
C ILE A 166 -9.57 -13.40 8.24
N ILE A 167 -9.32 -12.18 8.71
CA ILE A 167 -7.99 -11.71 9.12
C ILE A 167 -7.44 -12.57 10.25
N ASP A 168 -8.21 -12.79 11.32
CA ASP A 168 -7.83 -13.59 12.49
C ASP A 168 -7.56 -15.05 12.11
N ARG A 169 -8.41 -15.64 11.26
CA ARG A 169 -8.20 -16.99 10.70
C ARG A 169 -6.91 -17.07 9.89
N PHE A 170 -6.56 -16.04 9.13
CA PHE A 170 -5.31 -15.98 8.38
C PHE A 170 -4.08 -15.77 9.26
N LEU A 171 -4.22 -15.07 10.38
CA LEU A 171 -3.14 -14.82 11.34
C LEU A 171 -2.96 -15.97 12.34
N GLY A 172 -3.91 -16.91 12.41
CA GLY A 172 -3.90 -18.01 13.37
C GLY A 172 -4.19 -17.57 14.80
N PHE A 173 -4.87 -16.43 14.99
CA PHE A 173 -5.38 -16.05 16.30
C PHE A 173 -6.58 -16.94 16.66
N PRO A 174 -6.66 -17.46 17.89
CA PRO A 174 -7.82 -18.25 18.32
C PRO A 174 -9.06 -17.36 18.39
N ASP A 175 -10.18 -17.84 17.84
CA ASP A 175 -11.53 -17.31 18.06
C ASP A 175 -11.83 -17.52 19.57
N ASP A 176 -11.90 -16.45 20.36
CA ASP A 176 -12.32 -16.50 21.78
C ASP A 176 -13.85 -16.35 21.88
#